data_AF-A0A356FFR3-F1
#
_entry.id   AF-A0A356FFR3-F1
#
_cell.length_a   1.000
_cell.length_b   1.000
_cell.length_c   1.000
_cell.angle_alpha   90.00
_cell.angle_beta   90.00
_cell.angle_gamma   90.00
#
_symmetry.space_group_name_H-M   'P 1'
#
loop_
_entity.id
_entity.type
_entity.pdbx_description
1 polymer ?
#
loop_
_entity_poly.entity_id
_entity_poly.type
_entity_poly.pdbx_seq_one_letter_code
_entity_poly.pdbx_strand_id
1 'polypeptide(L)'
;MPGTLKPLEKHRKDFTVFSHLDHGIPGGHACIPTLLNGVRPYLATNFSEGNISLDQKAAEYVGAQTRYPSMVLKVNEANLVSFTRTGVQVPAVDLRQTYRALFLDESPQAKAQMTQTLKRHSSILDVVLGEAKSLNRHLGRQDQRKFGEYLESVRSLEKKIVQQRPWIDRPKPKTELPEPKPGQGTVADLKAMIELVALAIQTDSTRAITLTTGFRSGDLGLSGGYHGFSHHGEREKEVAALKLIERNQIAQTAHLVELLKAQQDPINGGTLFDHTMILFG
;
A
#
# COMPACT_ATOMS: atom_id res chain seq x y z
N MET A 1 26.78 7.83 11.28
CA MET A 1 25.43 7.32 10.97
C MET A 1 25.12 6.22 11.99
N PRO A 2 23.92 6.17 12.59
CA PRO A 2 23.54 5.08 13.50
C PRO A 2 23.73 3.70 12.85
N GLY A 3 24.06 2.68 13.65
CA GLY A 3 24.41 1.35 13.14
C GLY A 3 23.30 0.67 12.33
N THR A 4 22.03 0.90 12.70
CA THR A 4 20.85 0.38 11.98
C THR A 4 20.68 1.01 10.60
N LEU A 5 21.13 2.26 10.41
CA LEU A 5 21.06 2.99 9.14
C LEU A 5 22.24 2.70 8.21
N LYS A 6 23.24 1.94 8.66
CA LYS A 6 24.45 1.63 7.86
C LYS A 6 24.17 1.08 6.45
N PRO A 7 23.14 0.25 6.19
CA PRO A 7 22.87 -0.21 4.82
C PRO A 7 22.56 0.92 3.82
N LEU A 8 22.06 2.07 4.30
CA LEU A 8 21.78 3.25 3.46
C LEU A 8 23.01 4.15 3.26
N GLU A 9 24.19 3.80 3.78
CA GLU A 9 25.39 4.64 3.76
C GLU A 9 25.78 5.10 2.35
N LYS A 10 25.67 4.22 1.35
CA LYS A 10 25.96 4.56 -0.06
C LYS A 10 24.93 5.50 -0.70
N HIS A 11 23.76 5.64 -0.08
CA HIS A 11 22.66 6.48 -0.54
C HIS A 11 22.53 7.78 0.25
N ARG A 12 23.56 8.16 1.02
CA ARG A 12 23.48 9.29 1.95
C ARG A 12 23.06 10.63 1.33
N LYS A 13 23.29 10.82 0.03
CA LYS A 13 22.87 12.04 -0.71
C LYS A 13 21.44 11.96 -1.24
N ASP A 14 20.79 10.81 -1.10
CA ASP A 14 19.53 10.46 -1.74
C ASP A 14 18.35 10.38 -0.76
N PHE A 15 18.57 10.64 0.54
CA PHE A 15 17.49 10.64 1.52
C PHE A 15 17.67 11.74 2.57
N THR A 16 16.56 12.12 3.17
CA THR A 16 16.49 13.02 4.32
C THR A 16 15.93 12.25 5.51
N VAL A 17 16.50 12.46 6.69
CA VAL A 17 15.95 11.92 7.94
C VAL A 17 15.13 13.00 8.60
N PHE A 18 13.84 12.74 8.78
CA PHE A 18 13.00 13.54 9.66
C PHE A 18 13.07 12.95 11.07
N SER A 19 13.18 13.81 12.07
CA SER A 19 13.26 13.41 13.49
C SER A 19 12.33 14.29 14.30
N HIS A 20 11.89 13.78 15.46
CA HIS A 20 10.93 14.46 16.33
C HIS A 20 9.57 14.75 15.65
N LEU A 21 9.19 13.90 14.69
CA LEU A 21 7.86 13.90 14.12
C LEU A 21 7.03 12.79 14.78
N ASP A 22 5.87 13.16 15.28
CA ASP A 22 4.84 12.28 15.78
C ASP A 22 3.48 12.94 15.46
N HIS A 23 2.43 12.14 15.34
CA HIS A 23 1.09 12.68 15.14
C HIS A 23 0.51 13.34 16.41
N GLY A 24 1.19 13.26 17.56
CA GLY A 24 0.72 13.74 18.86
C GLY A 24 -0.35 12.83 19.47
N ILE A 25 -0.36 11.54 19.10
CA ILE A 25 -1.49 10.64 19.32
C ILE A 25 -1.14 9.58 20.39
N PRO A 26 -1.64 9.71 21.64
CA PRO A 26 -1.36 8.73 22.70
C PRO A 26 -2.19 7.44 22.59
N GLY A 27 -1.58 6.26 22.52
CA GLY A 27 -2.35 5.00 22.53
C GLY A 27 -1.61 3.73 22.10
N GLY A 28 -0.29 3.80 21.89
CA GLY A 28 0.52 2.65 21.51
C GLY A 28 0.01 1.99 20.23
N HIS A 29 -0.12 0.65 20.25
CA HIS A 29 -0.53 -0.15 19.09
C HIS A 29 -1.88 0.26 18.49
N ALA A 30 -2.79 0.82 19.29
CA ALA A 30 -4.10 1.28 18.79
C ALA A 30 -3.99 2.47 17.81
N CYS A 31 -2.82 3.10 17.71
CA CYS A 31 -2.57 4.24 16.83
C CYS A 31 -1.89 3.87 15.51
N ILE A 32 -1.56 2.60 15.25
CA ILE A 32 -1.00 2.17 13.96
C ILE A 32 -1.83 2.67 12.76
N PRO A 33 -3.18 2.64 12.79
CA PRO A 33 -4.02 3.16 11.70
C PRO A 33 -3.81 4.64 11.34
N THR A 34 -3.17 5.42 12.21
CA THR A 34 -2.99 6.84 11.98
C THR A 34 -1.73 7.16 11.17
N LEU A 35 -0.87 6.19 10.87
CA LEU A 35 0.43 6.45 10.23
C LEU A 35 0.29 7.30 8.95
N LEU A 36 -0.67 6.95 8.09
CA LEU A 36 -0.84 7.56 6.76
C LEU A 36 -1.97 8.60 6.67
N ASN A 37 -2.65 8.92 7.78
CA ASN A 37 -3.74 9.92 7.78
C ASN A 37 -3.74 10.86 9.00
N GLY A 38 -2.98 10.56 10.06
CA GLY A 38 -2.91 11.37 11.28
C GLY A 38 -4.19 11.45 12.09
N VAL A 39 -5.20 10.61 11.80
CA VAL A 39 -6.52 10.71 12.43
C VAL A 39 -6.93 9.37 13.01
N ARG A 40 -7.31 9.37 14.29
CA ARG A 40 -7.82 8.15 14.93
C ARG A 40 -9.14 7.73 14.29
N PRO A 41 -9.38 6.41 14.11
CA PRO A 41 -10.62 5.92 13.50
C PRO A 41 -11.90 6.50 14.14
N TYR A 42 -11.96 6.62 15.48
CA TYR A 42 -13.15 7.15 16.16
C TYR A 42 -13.34 8.67 16.04
N LEU A 43 -12.31 9.42 15.61
CA LEU A 43 -12.38 10.85 15.35
C LEU A 43 -12.62 11.17 13.87
N ALA A 44 -12.46 10.19 12.98
CA ALA A 44 -12.48 10.38 11.53
C ALA A 44 -13.76 11.03 11.02
N THR A 45 -14.90 10.81 11.68
CA THR A 45 -16.19 11.46 11.36
C THR A 45 -16.19 12.98 11.48
N ASN A 46 -15.22 13.55 12.22
CA ASN A 46 -15.07 15.00 12.39
C ASN A 46 -14.13 15.64 11.34
N PHE A 47 -13.52 14.84 10.46
CA PHE A 47 -12.58 15.29 9.45
C PHE A 47 -13.02 14.81 8.08
N SER A 48 -13.16 15.73 7.11
CA SER A 48 -13.62 15.40 5.75
C SER A 48 -12.77 14.33 5.06
N GLU A 49 -11.47 14.27 5.39
CA GLU A 49 -10.52 13.30 4.85
C GLU A 49 -9.94 12.37 5.93
N GLY A 50 -10.50 12.34 7.15
CA GLY A 50 -9.92 11.58 8.27
C GLY A 50 -9.92 10.06 8.09
N ASN A 51 -10.65 9.55 7.10
CA ASN A 51 -10.75 8.14 6.79
C ASN A 51 -9.79 7.67 5.68
N ILE A 52 -9.34 8.56 4.78
CA ILE A 52 -8.51 8.17 3.63
C ILE A 52 -7.03 8.20 4.02
N SER A 53 -6.30 7.13 3.71
CA SER A 53 -4.84 7.11 3.85
C SER A 53 -4.14 7.74 2.64
N LEU A 54 -2.92 8.25 2.85
CA LEU A 54 -2.12 8.93 1.82
C LEU A 54 -1.97 8.11 0.52
N ASP A 55 -1.73 6.80 0.63
CA ASP A 55 -1.61 5.90 -0.52
C ASP A 55 -2.91 5.77 -1.31
N GLN A 56 -4.06 5.74 -0.63
CA GLN A 56 -5.37 5.69 -1.27
C GLN A 56 -5.75 7.04 -1.89
N LYS A 57 -5.34 8.15 -1.27
CA LYS A 57 -5.47 9.48 -1.88
C LYS A 57 -4.63 9.60 -3.15
N ALA A 58 -3.39 9.08 -3.14
CA ALA A 58 -2.54 8.99 -4.33
C ALA A 58 -3.18 8.09 -5.40
N ALA A 59 -3.78 6.97 -5.01
CA ALA A 59 -4.50 6.07 -5.91
C ALA A 59 -5.71 6.75 -6.60
N GLU A 60 -6.48 7.56 -5.85
CA GLU A 60 -7.58 8.36 -6.41
C GLU A 60 -7.07 9.40 -7.43
N TYR A 61 -5.90 10.00 -7.17
CA TYR A 61 -5.28 10.95 -8.08
C TYR A 61 -4.75 10.30 -9.37
N VAL A 62 -4.04 9.17 -9.25
CA VAL A 62 -3.51 8.43 -10.41
C VAL A 62 -4.66 7.85 -11.24
N GLY A 63 -5.68 7.31 -10.58
CA GLY A 63 -6.88 6.77 -11.22
C GLY A 63 -6.58 5.63 -12.18
N ALA A 64 -7.03 5.78 -13.43
CA ALA A 64 -6.99 4.74 -14.48
C ALA A 64 -5.64 4.58 -15.18
N GLN A 65 -4.66 5.42 -14.87
CA GLN A 65 -3.40 5.48 -15.61
C GLN A 65 -2.60 4.17 -15.48
N THR A 66 -2.82 3.43 -14.39
CA THR A 66 -2.22 2.13 -14.12
C THR A 66 -3.27 1.04 -13.91
N ARG A 67 -2.86 -0.22 -14.07
CA ARG A 67 -3.74 -1.40 -13.88
C ARG A 67 -4.29 -1.47 -12.47
N TYR A 68 -3.41 -1.23 -11.50
CA TYR A 68 -3.74 -1.20 -10.08
C TYR A 68 -3.59 0.24 -9.59
N PRO A 69 -4.68 0.91 -9.16
CA PRO A 69 -4.60 2.27 -8.61
C PRO A 69 -3.66 2.36 -7.41
N SER A 70 -3.64 1.31 -6.59
CA SER A 70 -2.65 1.08 -5.54
C SER A 70 -2.42 -0.41 -5.34
N MET A 71 -1.25 -0.78 -4.83
CA MET A 71 -0.99 -2.12 -4.29
C MET A 71 -0.66 -2.04 -2.80
N VAL A 72 -1.51 -2.65 -1.98
CA VAL A 72 -1.26 -2.82 -0.54
C VAL A 72 -0.71 -4.21 -0.33
N LEU A 73 0.52 -4.30 0.14
CA LEU A 73 1.36 -5.48 0.15
C LEU A 73 1.69 -5.88 1.58
N LYS A 74 1.89 -7.18 1.81
CA LYS A 74 2.31 -7.68 3.12
C LYS A 74 3.39 -8.75 3.05
N VAL A 75 4.26 -8.74 4.07
CA VAL A 75 5.18 -9.84 4.40
C VAL A 75 5.10 -10.10 5.90
N ASN A 76 4.51 -11.22 6.30
CA ASN A 76 4.41 -11.67 7.70
C ASN A 76 3.70 -10.70 8.67
N GLU A 77 2.95 -9.72 8.18
CA GLU A 77 2.15 -8.79 8.99
C GLU A 77 0.90 -8.33 8.24
N ALA A 78 -0.16 -7.98 8.96
CA ALA A 78 -1.36 -7.42 8.33
C ALA A 78 -1.16 -5.94 7.98
N ASN A 79 -1.75 -5.46 6.87
CA ASN A 79 -1.86 -4.01 6.65
C ASN A 79 -2.79 -3.44 7.72
N LEU A 80 -2.33 -2.45 8.47
CA LEU A 80 -3.14 -1.71 9.43
C LEU A 80 -3.16 -0.21 9.14
N VAL A 81 -2.63 0.24 8.00
CA VAL A 81 -2.34 1.67 7.73
C VAL A 81 -3.05 2.22 6.48
N SER A 82 -3.54 1.36 5.59
CA SER A 82 -4.18 1.75 4.33
C SER A 82 -5.71 1.66 4.41
N PHE A 83 -6.40 2.77 4.22
CA PHE A 83 -7.86 2.91 4.36
C PHE A 83 -8.46 3.72 3.21
N THR A 84 -9.59 3.26 2.68
CA THR A 84 -10.36 3.99 1.67
C THR A 84 -10.99 5.25 2.27
N ARG A 85 -11.50 6.16 1.42
CA ARG A 85 -12.30 7.32 1.84
C ARG A 85 -13.46 7.01 2.78
N THR A 86 -14.03 5.82 2.70
CA THR A 86 -15.13 5.37 3.56
C THR A 86 -14.66 4.71 4.86
N GLY A 87 -13.36 4.72 5.16
CA GLY A 87 -12.78 4.14 6.37
C GLY A 87 -12.65 2.62 6.30
N VAL A 88 -12.79 2.03 5.11
CA VAL A 88 -12.64 0.59 4.92
C VAL A 88 -11.16 0.27 4.77
N GLN A 89 -10.66 -0.61 5.62
CA GLN A 89 -9.28 -1.10 5.55
C GLN A 89 -9.06 -1.85 4.24
N VAL A 90 -8.01 -1.49 3.52
CA VAL A 90 -7.68 -2.12 2.24
C VAL A 90 -7.00 -3.47 2.48
N PRO A 91 -7.51 -4.57 1.90
CA PRO A 91 -6.87 -5.88 2.04
C PRO A 91 -5.46 -5.89 1.45
N ALA A 92 -4.49 -6.43 2.20
CA ALA A 92 -3.14 -6.60 1.70
C ALA A 92 -2.96 -7.95 1.00
N VAL A 93 -2.23 -7.93 -0.12
CA VAL A 93 -1.85 -9.13 -0.87
C VAL A 93 -0.45 -9.60 -0.48
N ASP A 94 -0.29 -10.92 -0.39
CA ASP A 94 1.01 -11.54 -0.07
C ASP A 94 1.95 -11.64 -1.28
N LEU A 95 3.16 -12.18 -1.06
CA LEU A 95 4.20 -12.33 -2.07
C LEU A 95 3.74 -13.08 -3.32
N ARG A 96 3.04 -14.20 -3.14
CA ARG A 96 2.57 -15.01 -4.27
C ARG A 96 1.46 -14.27 -5.01
N GLN A 97 0.50 -13.72 -4.28
CA GLN A 97 -0.60 -12.96 -4.85
C GLN A 97 -0.09 -11.74 -5.64
N THR A 98 0.95 -11.06 -5.15
CA THR A 98 1.60 -9.93 -5.83
C THR A 98 2.20 -10.36 -7.16
N TYR A 99 3.00 -11.43 -7.18
CA TYR A 99 3.59 -11.95 -8.42
C TYR A 99 2.50 -12.29 -9.45
N ARG A 100 1.46 -13.01 -9.03
CA ARG A 100 0.36 -13.43 -9.93
C ARG A 100 -0.46 -12.24 -10.41
N ALA A 101 -0.69 -11.24 -9.56
CA ALA A 101 -1.34 -10.00 -9.96
C ALA A 101 -0.53 -9.32 -11.08
N LEU A 102 0.79 -9.21 -10.93
CA LEU A 102 1.65 -8.53 -11.89
C LEU A 102 1.82 -9.29 -13.21
N PHE A 103 1.99 -10.62 -13.19
CA PHE A 103 2.53 -11.34 -14.35
C PHE A 103 1.68 -12.50 -14.89
N LEU A 104 0.72 -13.04 -14.12
CA LEU A 104 -0.11 -14.15 -14.60
C LEU A 104 -1.40 -13.64 -15.22
N ASP A 105 -1.56 -13.81 -16.52
CA ASP A 105 -2.81 -13.49 -17.20
C ASP A 105 -4.00 -14.31 -16.65
N GLU A 106 -5.14 -13.64 -16.56
CA GLU A 106 -6.39 -14.28 -16.15
C GLU A 106 -6.90 -15.21 -17.26
N SER A 107 -7.50 -16.34 -16.88
CA SER A 107 -8.15 -17.23 -17.84
C SER A 107 -9.33 -16.51 -18.55
N PRO A 108 -9.72 -16.93 -19.76
CA PRO A 108 -10.90 -16.38 -20.44
C PRO A 108 -12.15 -16.39 -19.57
N GLN A 109 -12.33 -17.42 -18.76
CA GLN A 109 -13.44 -17.56 -17.81
C GLN A 109 -13.36 -16.52 -16.69
N ALA A 110 -12.17 -16.31 -16.11
CA ALA A 110 -11.96 -15.29 -15.08
C ALA A 110 -12.18 -13.87 -15.63
N LYS A 111 -11.71 -13.58 -16.85
CA LYS A 111 -11.98 -12.30 -17.54
C LYS A 111 -13.47 -12.07 -17.78
N ALA A 112 -14.20 -13.11 -18.22
CA ALA A 112 -15.65 -13.04 -18.42
C ALA A 112 -16.39 -12.78 -17.09
N GLN A 113 -15.98 -13.45 -16.01
CA GLN A 113 -16.57 -13.24 -14.68
C GLN A 113 -16.27 -11.84 -14.13
N MET A 114 -15.06 -11.32 -14.32
CA MET A 114 -14.69 -9.96 -13.94
C MET A 114 -15.50 -8.93 -14.72
N THR A 115 -15.65 -9.12 -16.04
CA THR A 115 -16.49 -8.27 -16.89
C THR A 115 -17.94 -8.25 -16.41
N GLN A 116 -18.51 -9.41 -16.10
CA GLN A 116 -19.88 -9.50 -15.60
C GLN A 116 -20.03 -8.84 -14.23
N THR A 117 -19.04 -8.98 -13.36
CA THR A 117 -19.01 -8.32 -12.04
C THR A 117 -18.98 -6.80 -12.17
N LEU A 118 -18.10 -6.26 -13.03
CA LEU A 118 -18.04 -4.81 -13.29
C LEU A 118 -19.33 -4.29 -13.92
N LYS A 119 -19.99 -5.05 -14.80
CA LYS A 119 -21.31 -4.69 -15.35
C LYS A 119 -22.35 -4.63 -14.24
N ARG A 120 -22.44 -5.65 -13.39
CA ARG A 120 -23.38 -5.70 -12.27
C ARG A 120 -23.16 -4.54 -11.29
N HIS A 121 -21.91 -4.25 -10.94
CA HIS A 121 -21.60 -3.12 -10.04
C HIS A 121 -22.01 -1.78 -10.66
N SER A 122 -21.77 -1.58 -11.96
CA SER A 122 -22.25 -0.39 -12.68
C SER A 122 -23.77 -0.24 -12.55
N SER A 123 -24.53 -1.30 -12.83
CA SER A 123 -26.00 -1.25 -12.74
C SER A 123 -26.51 -0.99 -11.33
N ILE A 124 -25.86 -1.55 -10.30
CA ILE A 124 -26.22 -1.28 -8.90
C ILE A 124 -25.97 0.20 -8.58
N LEU A 125 -24.84 0.76 -8.99
CA LEU A 125 -24.52 2.17 -8.73
C LEU A 125 -25.46 3.12 -9.47
N ASP A 126 -25.90 2.78 -10.68
CA ASP A 126 -26.90 3.56 -11.42
C ASP A 126 -28.21 3.67 -10.64
N VAL A 127 -28.68 2.55 -10.06
CA VAL A 127 -29.88 2.52 -9.20
C VAL A 127 -29.67 3.36 -7.93
N VAL A 128 -28.55 3.15 -7.22
CA VAL A 128 -28.21 3.89 -6.00
C VAL A 128 -28.13 5.40 -6.26
N LEU A 129 -27.52 5.82 -7.38
CA LEU A 129 -27.43 7.24 -7.76
C LEU A 129 -28.80 7.83 -8.09
N GLY A 130 -29.70 7.05 -8.71
CA GLY A 130 -31.08 7.44 -8.98
C GLY A 130 -31.88 7.70 -7.70
N GLU A 131 -31.84 6.73 -6.77
CA GLU A 131 -32.51 6.84 -5.46
C GLU A 131 -31.91 7.99 -4.63
N ALA A 132 -30.59 8.11 -4.62
CA ALA A 132 -29.90 9.15 -3.88
C ALA A 132 -30.26 10.56 -4.39
N LYS A 133 -30.35 10.77 -5.71
CA LYS A 133 -30.86 12.04 -6.26
C LYS A 133 -32.29 12.35 -5.82
N SER A 134 -33.14 11.32 -5.72
CA SER A 134 -34.51 11.49 -5.23
C SER A 134 -34.54 11.90 -3.76
N LEU A 135 -33.79 11.19 -2.91
CA LEU A 135 -33.70 11.49 -1.48
C LEU A 135 -33.14 12.90 -1.23
N ASN A 136 -32.10 13.31 -1.96
CA ASN A 136 -31.47 14.61 -1.79
C ASN A 136 -32.44 15.80 -1.97
N ARG A 137 -33.51 15.64 -2.78
CA ARG A 137 -34.58 16.65 -2.94
C ARG A 137 -35.48 16.81 -1.72
N HIS A 138 -35.54 15.79 -0.86
CA HIS A 138 -36.39 15.75 0.33
C HIS A 138 -35.61 16.03 1.64
N LEU A 139 -34.28 16.15 1.58
CA LEU A 139 -33.43 16.43 2.72
C LEU A 139 -33.34 17.93 3.03
N GLY A 140 -33.22 18.27 4.32
CA GLY A 140 -32.88 19.63 4.75
C GLY A 140 -31.43 20.00 4.40
N ARG A 141 -31.10 21.30 4.38
CA ARG A 141 -29.77 21.80 3.94
C ARG A 141 -28.58 21.17 4.67
N GLN A 142 -28.71 20.90 5.97
CA GLN A 142 -27.65 20.28 6.77
C GLN A 142 -27.39 18.82 6.35
N ASP A 143 -28.46 18.06 6.11
CA ASP A 143 -28.38 16.67 5.69
C ASP A 143 -27.91 16.54 4.24
N GLN A 144 -28.31 17.47 3.36
CA GLN A 144 -27.81 17.54 1.99
C GLN A 144 -26.28 17.65 1.93
N ARG A 145 -25.64 18.34 2.88
CA ARG A 145 -24.18 18.45 2.93
C ARG A 145 -23.52 17.09 3.22
N LYS A 146 -23.95 16.40 4.29
CA LYS A 146 -23.45 15.05 4.62
C LYS A 146 -23.77 14.04 3.52
N PHE A 147 -24.95 14.15 2.93
CA PHE A 147 -25.37 13.28 1.83
C PHE A 147 -24.57 13.53 0.55
N GLY A 148 -24.10 14.75 0.32
CA GLY A 148 -23.16 15.09 -0.75
C GLY A 148 -21.83 14.35 -0.64
N GLU A 149 -21.28 14.21 0.57
CA GLU A 149 -20.05 13.43 0.82
C GLU A 149 -20.24 11.95 0.47
N TYR A 150 -21.39 11.37 0.84
CA TYR A 150 -21.76 10.01 0.45
C TYR A 150 -21.84 9.85 -1.07
N LEU A 151 -22.54 10.77 -1.75
CA LEU A 151 -22.66 10.77 -3.21
C LEU A 151 -21.31 10.89 -3.93
N GLU A 152 -20.37 11.65 -3.38
CA GLU A 152 -19.02 11.75 -3.92
C GLU A 152 -18.27 10.40 -3.81
N SER A 153 -18.43 9.69 -2.70
CA SER A 153 -17.90 8.33 -2.55
C SER A 153 -18.55 7.33 -3.53
N VAL A 154 -19.82 7.47 -3.86
CA VAL A 154 -20.49 6.61 -4.85
C VAL A 154 -19.92 6.89 -6.26
N ARG A 155 -19.73 8.17 -6.60
CA ARG A 155 -19.13 8.57 -7.89
C ARG A 155 -17.68 8.12 -8.05
N SER A 156 -16.88 8.12 -6.97
CA SER A 156 -15.50 7.62 -7.05
C SER A 156 -15.47 6.12 -7.36
N LEU A 157 -16.42 5.34 -6.82
CA LEU A 157 -16.55 3.91 -7.13
C LEU A 157 -17.00 3.66 -8.58
N GLU A 158 -17.96 4.45 -9.08
CA GLU A 158 -18.40 4.38 -10.48
C GLU A 158 -17.23 4.65 -11.44
N LYS A 159 -16.48 5.74 -11.19
CA LYS A 159 -15.25 6.06 -11.94
C LYS A 159 -14.28 4.87 -11.92
N LYS A 160 -14.03 4.28 -10.76
CA LYS A 160 -13.13 3.13 -10.63
C LYS A 160 -13.56 1.94 -11.50
N ILE A 161 -14.86 1.64 -11.56
CA ILE A 161 -15.39 0.55 -12.40
C ILE A 161 -15.16 0.83 -13.89
N VAL A 162 -15.47 2.04 -14.34
CA VAL A 162 -15.24 2.45 -15.74
C VAL A 162 -13.76 2.35 -16.08
N GLN A 163 -12.91 2.81 -15.18
CA GLN A 163 -11.46 2.82 -15.33
C GLN A 163 -10.83 1.42 -15.34
N GLN A 164 -11.43 0.44 -14.67
CA GLN A 164 -10.92 -0.94 -14.62
C GLN A 164 -11.23 -1.76 -15.88
N ARG A 165 -12.29 -1.43 -16.62
CA ARG A 165 -12.74 -2.22 -17.79
C ARG A 165 -11.65 -2.41 -18.85
N PRO A 166 -10.91 -1.36 -19.31
CA PRO A 166 -9.88 -1.53 -20.34
C PRO A 166 -8.74 -2.46 -19.93
N TRP A 167 -8.50 -2.60 -18.62
CA TRP A 167 -7.41 -3.43 -18.11
C TRP A 167 -7.71 -4.92 -18.15
N ILE A 168 -8.98 -5.35 -18.32
CA ILE A 168 -9.34 -6.77 -18.40
C ILE A 168 -8.66 -7.44 -19.61
N ASP A 169 -8.68 -6.77 -20.75
CA ASP A 169 -8.20 -7.33 -22.01
C ASP A 169 -6.76 -6.90 -22.33
N ARG A 170 -6.24 -5.85 -21.68
CA ARG A 170 -4.84 -5.48 -21.78
C ARG A 170 -3.97 -6.63 -21.23
N PRO A 171 -2.91 -7.08 -21.94
CA PRO A 171 -2.01 -8.10 -21.41
C PRO A 171 -1.26 -7.59 -20.17
N LYS A 172 -0.90 -8.50 -19.28
CA LYS A 172 0.02 -8.21 -18.18
C LYS A 172 1.47 -8.16 -18.68
N PRO A 173 2.37 -7.43 -18.00
CA PRO A 173 3.80 -7.49 -18.30
C PRO A 173 4.32 -8.92 -18.15
N LYS A 174 5.43 -9.22 -18.85
CA LYS A 174 6.13 -10.50 -18.73
C LYS A 174 7.39 -10.33 -17.88
N THR A 175 7.81 -11.41 -17.23
CA THR A 175 9.05 -11.49 -16.47
C THR A 175 9.70 -12.84 -16.67
N GLU A 176 11.03 -12.86 -16.67
CA GLU A 176 11.82 -14.11 -16.66
C GLU A 176 11.99 -14.66 -15.23
N LEU A 177 11.61 -13.88 -14.21
CA LEU A 177 11.67 -14.32 -12.82
C LEU A 177 10.59 -15.38 -12.56
N PRO A 178 10.91 -16.52 -11.93
CA PRO A 178 9.91 -17.51 -11.58
C PRO A 178 8.99 -17.02 -10.45
N GLU A 179 7.80 -17.63 -10.33
CA GLU A 179 6.90 -17.38 -9.19
C GLU A 179 7.65 -17.67 -7.87
N PRO A 180 7.75 -16.69 -6.94
CA PRO A 180 8.46 -16.88 -5.69
C PRO A 180 7.76 -17.91 -4.81
N LYS A 181 8.56 -18.74 -4.12
CA LYS A 181 8.05 -19.66 -3.09
C LYS A 181 7.93 -18.86 -1.78
N PRO A 182 6.73 -18.64 -1.24
CA PRO A 182 6.59 -17.94 0.04
C PRO A 182 7.04 -18.82 1.21
N GLY A 183 7.26 -18.20 2.37
CA GLY A 183 7.55 -18.90 3.62
C GLY A 183 9.03 -19.25 3.82
N GLN A 184 9.93 -18.69 2.99
CA GLN A 184 11.38 -18.92 3.09
C GLN A 184 12.03 -18.12 4.25
N GLY A 185 11.21 -17.42 5.04
CA GLY A 185 11.65 -16.54 6.12
C GLY A 185 11.53 -15.08 5.70
N THR A 186 11.32 -14.21 6.69
CA THR A 186 11.03 -12.78 6.49
C THR A 186 12.10 -12.11 5.63
N VAL A 187 13.38 -12.45 5.81
CA VAL A 187 14.48 -11.87 5.02
C VAL A 187 14.32 -12.17 3.53
N ALA A 188 14.11 -13.44 3.18
CA ALA A 188 13.99 -13.87 1.78
C ALA A 188 12.67 -13.39 1.16
N ASP A 189 11.56 -13.54 1.89
CA ASP A 189 10.24 -13.15 1.41
C ASP A 189 10.14 -11.61 1.23
N LEU A 190 10.74 -10.83 2.14
CA LEU A 190 10.78 -9.38 2.03
C LEU A 190 11.67 -8.91 0.87
N LYS A 191 12.83 -9.54 0.67
CA LYS A 191 13.68 -9.25 -0.49
C LYS A 191 12.93 -9.48 -1.80
N ALA A 192 12.29 -10.64 -1.94
CA ALA A 192 11.50 -10.96 -3.13
C ALA A 192 10.33 -9.98 -3.31
N MET A 193 9.67 -9.56 -2.23
CA MET A 193 8.61 -8.56 -2.30
C MET A 193 9.14 -7.20 -2.78
N ILE A 194 10.32 -6.76 -2.33
CA ILE A 194 10.94 -5.52 -2.78
C ILE A 194 11.30 -5.58 -4.28
N GLU A 195 11.78 -6.72 -4.77
CA GLU A 195 12.00 -6.92 -6.21
C GLU A 195 10.69 -6.81 -7.00
N LEU A 196 9.59 -7.38 -6.48
CA LEU A 196 8.26 -7.21 -7.09
C LEU A 196 7.76 -5.76 -7.06
N VAL A 197 8.04 -5.01 -5.99
CA VAL A 197 7.73 -3.58 -5.91
C VAL A 197 8.46 -2.81 -7.00
N ALA A 198 9.77 -3.06 -7.18
CA ALA A 198 10.54 -2.43 -8.25
C ALA A 198 10.00 -2.78 -9.64
N LEU A 199 9.64 -4.04 -9.89
CA LEU A 199 9.03 -4.46 -11.16
C LEU A 199 7.64 -3.87 -11.39
N ALA A 200 6.84 -3.72 -10.33
CA ALA A 200 5.53 -3.09 -10.42
C ALA A 200 5.63 -1.63 -10.88
N ILE A 201 6.63 -0.90 -10.38
CA ILE A 201 6.94 0.47 -10.79
C ILE A 201 7.51 0.48 -12.22
N GLN A 202 8.49 -0.39 -12.51
CA GLN A 202 9.13 -0.48 -13.83
C GLN A 202 8.14 -0.77 -14.96
N THR A 203 7.12 -1.58 -14.69
CA THR A 203 6.11 -1.96 -15.67
C THR A 203 4.91 -1.01 -15.72
N ASP A 204 4.96 0.10 -14.95
CA ASP A 204 3.85 1.03 -14.71
C ASP A 204 2.54 0.30 -14.34
N SER A 205 2.66 -0.82 -13.60
CA SER A 205 1.52 -1.61 -13.14
C SER A 205 0.75 -0.89 -12.03
N THR A 206 1.47 -0.11 -11.22
CA THR A 206 0.92 0.79 -10.20
C THR A 206 1.91 1.92 -9.89
N ARG A 207 1.41 3.05 -9.40
CA ARG A 207 2.21 4.20 -8.93
C ARG A 207 2.06 4.48 -7.43
N ALA A 208 1.24 3.71 -6.72
CA ALA A 208 1.04 3.84 -5.27
C ALA A 208 1.18 2.47 -4.62
N ILE A 209 2.14 2.32 -3.73
CA ILE A 209 2.46 1.05 -3.07
C ILE A 209 2.62 1.28 -1.58
N THR A 210 1.94 0.46 -0.78
CA THR A 210 2.13 0.38 0.67
C THR A 210 2.57 -1.03 1.01
N LEU A 211 3.70 -1.19 1.70
CA LEU A 211 4.20 -2.50 2.12
C LEU A 211 4.31 -2.53 3.65
N THR A 212 3.57 -3.44 4.28
CA THR A 212 3.74 -3.74 5.71
C THR A 212 4.55 -5.03 5.87
N THR A 213 5.55 -5.00 6.75
CA THR A 213 6.36 -6.19 7.05
C THR A 213 6.49 -6.42 8.55
N GLY A 214 6.32 -7.67 8.95
CA GLY A 214 6.52 -8.13 10.32
C GLY A 214 7.81 -8.90 10.46
N PHE A 215 7.85 -9.74 11.50
CA PHE A 215 8.96 -10.64 11.76
C PHE A 215 8.43 -11.96 12.31
N ARG A 216 8.95 -13.06 11.77
CA ARG A 216 8.59 -14.42 12.22
C ARG A 216 9.66 -14.95 13.17
N SER A 217 9.24 -15.49 14.31
CA SER A 217 10.15 -16.16 15.26
C SER A 217 10.97 -17.24 14.55
N GLY A 218 12.26 -17.32 14.89
CA GLY A 218 13.25 -18.20 14.24
C GLY A 218 14.01 -17.54 13.10
N ASP A 219 13.49 -16.45 12.51
CA ASP A 219 14.24 -15.70 11.51
C ASP A 219 15.45 -15.00 12.14
N LEU A 220 16.52 -14.84 11.35
CA LEU A 220 17.78 -14.22 11.80
C LEU A 220 18.42 -14.94 13.02
N GLY A 221 18.03 -16.19 13.30
CA GLY A 221 18.49 -16.95 14.47
C GLY A 221 17.92 -16.47 15.80
N LEU A 222 16.86 -15.65 15.78
CA LEU A 222 16.27 -15.08 16.99
C LEU A 222 15.08 -15.92 17.47
N SER A 223 14.99 -16.14 18.77
CA SER A 223 13.84 -16.78 19.43
C SER A 223 13.01 -15.72 20.15
N GLY A 224 11.77 -15.52 19.72
CA GLY A 224 10.88 -14.48 20.21
C GLY A 224 10.12 -13.78 19.09
N GLY A 225 9.21 -12.88 19.46
CA GLY A 225 8.42 -12.07 18.52
C GLY A 225 8.86 -10.61 18.49
N TYR A 226 8.57 -9.91 17.38
CA TYR A 226 8.88 -8.48 17.22
C TYR A 226 8.40 -7.64 18.41
N HIS A 227 7.16 -7.85 18.85
CA HIS A 227 6.56 -7.14 19.97
C HIS A 227 7.38 -7.27 21.28
N GLY A 228 7.91 -8.47 21.57
CA GLY A 228 8.74 -8.67 22.75
C GLY A 228 10.08 -7.93 22.65
N PHE A 229 10.65 -7.86 21.45
CA PHE A 229 11.89 -7.13 21.20
C PHE A 229 11.70 -5.62 21.15
N SER A 230 10.55 -5.10 20.73
CA SER A 230 10.27 -3.66 20.75
C SER A 230 9.98 -3.14 22.16
N HIS A 231 9.39 -3.95 23.05
CA HIS A 231 9.26 -3.66 24.48
C HIS A 231 10.50 -4.09 25.30
N HIS A 232 11.69 -3.80 24.77
CA HIS A 232 12.96 -4.29 25.31
C HIS A 232 13.32 -3.76 26.71
N GLY A 233 12.75 -2.63 27.16
CA GLY A 233 13.07 -2.04 28.47
C GLY A 233 14.57 -1.84 28.67
N GLU A 234 15.27 -1.41 27.62
CA GLU A 234 16.73 -1.24 27.53
C GLU A 234 17.60 -2.49 27.79
N ARG A 235 17.01 -3.69 27.84
CA ARG A 235 17.76 -4.94 27.99
C ARG A 235 18.60 -5.21 26.75
N GLU A 236 19.90 -5.41 26.93
CA GLU A 236 20.87 -5.50 25.84
C GLU A 236 20.55 -6.58 24.80
N LYS A 237 20.09 -7.75 25.26
CA LYS A 237 19.78 -8.89 24.39
C LYS A 237 18.63 -8.56 23.44
N GLU A 238 17.54 -7.99 23.95
CA GLU A 238 16.36 -7.61 23.18
C GLU A 238 16.66 -6.42 22.27
N VAL A 239 17.45 -5.44 22.73
CA VAL A 239 17.94 -4.33 21.90
C VAL A 239 18.77 -4.85 20.73
N ALA A 240 19.68 -5.80 20.98
CA ALA A 240 20.50 -6.40 19.92
C ALA A 240 19.65 -7.17 18.90
N ALA A 241 18.64 -7.91 19.37
CA ALA A 241 17.69 -8.62 18.51
C ALA A 241 16.89 -7.64 17.63
N LEU A 242 16.33 -6.57 18.21
CA LEU A 242 15.57 -5.56 17.49
C LEU A 242 16.43 -4.86 16.42
N LYS A 243 17.66 -4.46 16.79
CA LYS A 243 18.61 -3.85 15.84
C LYS A 243 18.92 -4.75 14.64
N LEU A 244 18.95 -6.07 14.82
CA LEU A 244 19.17 -7.01 13.72
C LEU A 244 17.97 -7.05 12.75
N ILE A 245 16.76 -7.03 13.29
CA ILE A 245 15.52 -6.99 12.51
C ILE A 245 15.41 -5.69 11.72
N GLU A 246 15.56 -4.55 12.40
CA GLU A 246 15.47 -3.22 11.78
C GLU A 246 16.57 -2.99 10.74
N ARG A 247 17.79 -3.47 11.01
CA ARG A 247 18.88 -3.41 10.02
C ARG A 247 18.54 -4.20 8.75
N ASN A 248 17.85 -5.34 8.85
CA ASN A 248 17.36 -6.03 7.66
C ASN A 248 16.33 -5.19 6.91
N GLN A 249 15.34 -4.60 7.60
CA GLN A 249 14.33 -3.74 6.97
C GLN A 249 14.98 -2.56 6.23
N ILE A 250 15.93 -1.88 6.85
CA ILE A 250 16.70 -0.80 6.23
C ILE A 250 17.54 -1.28 5.05
N ALA A 251 18.12 -2.48 5.13
CA ALA A 251 18.83 -3.08 4.00
C ALA A 251 17.90 -3.35 2.80
N GLN A 252 16.65 -3.73 3.05
CA GLN A 252 15.66 -3.90 1.99
C GLN A 252 15.22 -2.56 1.38
N THR A 253 15.13 -1.49 2.17
CA THR A 253 14.93 -0.12 1.64
C THR A 253 16.11 0.32 0.77
N ALA A 254 17.35 0.08 1.21
CA ALA A 254 18.54 0.36 0.40
C ALA A 254 18.50 -0.43 -0.91
N HIS A 255 18.13 -1.71 -0.84
CA HIS A 255 17.98 -2.55 -2.02
C HIS A 255 16.93 -2.02 -3.01
N LEU A 256 15.79 -1.51 -2.53
CA LEU A 256 14.80 -0.87 -3.40
C LEU A 256 15.38 0.36 -4.12
N VAL A 257 16.11 1.22 -3.40
CA VAL A 257 16.78 2.39 -4.00
C VAL A 257 17.74 1.96 -5.11
N GLU A 258 18.53 0.92 -4.88
CA GLU A 258 19.44 0.38 -5.89
C GLU A 258 18.72 -0.11 -7.14
N LEU A 259 17.64 -0.88 -6.95
CA LEU A 259 16.84 -1.41 -8.04
C LEU A 259 16.25 -0.28 -8.88
N LEU A 260 15.70 0.77 -8.24
CA LEU A 260 15.09 1.90 -8.94
C LEU A 260 16.13 2.77 -9.66
N LYS A 261 17.33 2.94 -9.10
CA LYS A 261 18.44 3.65 -9.75
C LYS A 261 19.01 2.90 -10.95
N ALA A 262 18.94 1.57 -10.93
CA ALA A 262 19.44 0.72 -12.01
C ALA A 262 18.51 0.71 -13.24
N GLN A 263 17.26 1.17 -13.11
CA GLN A 263 16.27 1.17 -14.18
C GLN A 263 16.02 2.58 -14.69
N GLN A 264 16.02 2.74 -16.02
CA GLN A 264 15.62 3.99 -16.64
C GLN A 264 14.11 4.19 -16.51
N ASP A 265 13.68 5.44 -16.37
CA ASP A 265 12.26 5.81 -16.49
C ASP A 265 11.97 6.22 -17.95
N PRO A 266 11.32 5.37 -18.75
CA PRO A 266 11.02 5.70 -20.15
C PRO A 266 9.90 6.74 -20.30
N ILE A 267 9.14 7.02 -19.23
CA ILE A 267 8.01 7.95 -19.25
C ILE A 267 8.50 9.38 -18.98
N ASN A 268 9.38 9.56 -17.99
CA ASN A 268 9.80 10.89 -17.52
C ASN A 268 11.27 11.21 -17.83
N GLY A 269 12.06 10.24 -18.30
CA GLY A 269 13.52 10.37 -18.44
C GLY A 269 14.26 10.10 -17.13
N GLY A 270 15.59 9.99 -17.16
CA GLY A 270 16.37 9.66 -15.95
C GLY A 270 16.15 8.21 -15.48
N THR A 271 16.16 8.00 -14.16
CA THR A 271 15.93 6.69 -13.52
C THR A 271 14.56 6.64 -12.84
N LEU A 272 14.05 5.43 -12.57
CA LEU A 272 12.81 5.29 -11.78
C LEU A 272 12.95 5.91 -10.39
N PHE A 273 14.15 5.91 -9.82
CA PHE A 273 14.42 6.53 -8.52
C PHE A 273 14.19 8.05 -8.55
N ASP A 274 14.55 8.72 -9.64
CA ASP A 274 14.38 10.18 -9.79
C ASP A 274 12.89 10.59 -9.74
N HIS A 275 11.98 9.65 -10.02
CA HIS A 275 10.53 9.86 -10.08
C HIS A 275 9.76 9.05 -9.03
N THR A 276 10.44 8.49 -8.02
CA THR A 276 9.81 7.69 -6.96
C THR A 276 10.13 8.28 -5.58
N MET A 277 9.08 8.57 -4.81
CA MET A 277 9.22 8.89 -3.39
C MET A 277 9.12 7.61 -2.55
N ILE A 278 10.07 7.40 -1.64
CA ILE A 278 10.06 6.29 -0.68
C ILE A 278 9.93 6.88 0.72
N LEU A 279 8.86 6.50 1.42
CA LEU A 279 8.68 6.76 2.84
C LEU A 279 8.88 5.45 3.61
N PHE A 280 9.73 5.46 4.62
CA PHE A 280 9.99 4.34 5.52
C PHE A 280 9.78 4.80 6.96
N GLY A 281 9.00 4.04 7.74
CA GLY A 281 8.68 4.33 9.14
C GLY A 281 7.80 3.28 9.76
#